data_AF-A0A803Y5C1-F1
#
_entry.id   AF-A0A803Y5C1-F1
#
_cell.length_a   1.000
_cell.length_b   1.000
_cell.length_c   1.000
_cell.angle_alpha   90.00
_cell.angle_beta   90.00
_cell.angle_gamma   90.00
#
_symmetry.space_group_name_H-M   'P 1'
#
loop_
_entity.id
_entity.type
_entity.pdbx_description
1 polymer ?
#
loop_
_entity_poly.entity_id
_entity_poly.type
_entity_poly.pdbx_seq_one_letter_code
_entity_poly.pdbx_strand_id
1 'polypeptide(L)'
;MGLELTATKAGRLLLREKGTYVVLRELHRCEKDPEVLSACEKLIQVLIGDEPEPGMENLLEVNIPAEVEERLRSWDREEEERRQREEAR
;
A
#
# COMPACT_ATOMS: atom_id res chain seq x y z
N MET A 1 -0.78 7.39 11.80
CA MET A 1 0.41 6.87 12.51
C MET A 1 0.35 5.34 12.46
N GLY A 2 0.65 4.74 11.30
CA GLY A 2 0.44 3.30 11.07
C GLY A 2 1.21 2.71 9.88
N LEU A 3 1.71 3.55 8.96
CA LEU A 3 2.49 3.14 7.78
C LEU A 3 4.00 3.00 8.03
N GLU A 4 4.52 3.31 9.22
CA GLU A 4 5.97 3.28 9.49
C GLU A 4 6.54 1.85 9.48
N LEU A 5 5.73 0.86 9.86
CA LEU A 5 6.13 -0.55 9.87
C LEU A 5 6.34 -1.10 8.45
N THR A 6 5.58 -0.66 7.46
CA THR A 6 5.74 -1.15 6.07
C THR A 6 6.73 -0.30 5.26
N ALA A 7 7.13 0.87 5.76
CA ALA A 7 8.10 1.74 5.11
C ALA A 7 9.50 1.10 5.06
N THR A 8 9.90 0.40 6.11
CA THR A 8 11.22 -0.24 6.20
C THR A 8 11.17 -1.70 5.78
N LYS A 9 12.23 -2.17 5.13
CA LYS A 9 12.44 -3.59 4.81
C LYS A 9 12.31 -4.49 6.04
N ALA A 10 12.92 -4.11 7.16
CA ALA A 10 12.85 -4.88 8.40
C ALA A 10 11.41 -5.08 8.87
N GLY A 11 10.59 -4.03 8.83
CA GLY A 11 9.19 -4.13 9.22
C GLY A 11 8.34 -4.92 8.22
N ARG A 12 8.56 -4.79 6.90
CA ARG A 12 7.89 -5.64 5.90
C ARG A 12 8.23 -7.12 6.07
N LEU A 13 9.51 -7.45 6.31
CA LEU A 13 9.94 -8.83 6.58
C LEU A 13 9.25 -9.39 7.83
N LEU A 14 9.21 -8.61 8.92
CA LEU A 14 8.52 -9.02 10.14
C LEU A 14 7.03 -9.33 9.89
N LEU A 15 6.33 -8.47 9.16
CA LEU A 15 4.91 -8.66 8.85
C LEU A 15 4.68 -9.90 7.95
N ARG A 16 5.56 -10.15 6.98
CA ARG A 16 5.51 -11.36 6.16
C ARG A 16 5.74 -12.62 6.99
N GLU A 17 6.73 -12.61 7.89
CA GLU A 17 7.03 -13.72 8.79
C GLU A 17 5.86 -14.05 9.73
N LYS A 18 5.14 -13.02 10.21
CA LYS A 18 3.95 -13.20 11.06
C LYS A 18 2.68 -13.59 10.30
N GLY A 19 2.76 -13.77 8.98
CA GLY A 19 1.60 -14.14 8.16
C GLY A 19 0.55 -13.03 8.06
N THR A 20 0.92 -11.76 8.28
CA THR A 20 -0.01 -10.62 8.29
C THR A 20 -0.79 -10.51 6.98
N TYR A 21 -0.18 -10.87 5.84
CA TYR A 21 -0.88 -10.91 4.55
C TYR A 21 -2.13 -11.78 4.57
N VAL A 22 -2.09 -12.96 5.20
CA VAL A 22 -3.25 -13.87 5.25
C VAL A 22 -4.39 -13.22 6.02
N VAL A 23 -4.09 -12.59 7.16
CA VAL A 23 -5.09 -11.88 7.97
C VAL A 23 -5.70 -10.71 7.20
N LEU A 24 -4.87 -9.88 6.56
CA LEU A 24 -5.34 -8.73 5.78
C LEU A 24 -6.19 -9.15 4.57
N ARG A 25 -5.85 -10.25 3.91
CA ARG A 25 -6.62 -10.77 2.79
C ARG A 25 -8.00 -11.24 3.23
N GLU A 26 -8.10 -11.96 4.35
CA GLU A 26 -9.41 -12.37 4.85
C GLU A 26 -10.23 -11.17 5.36
N LEU A 27 -9.59 -10.19 6.01
CA LEU A 27 -10.25 -8.93 6.39
C LEU A 27 -10.83 -8.21 5.18
N HIS A 28 -10.02 -8.03 4.12
CA HIS A 28 -10.45 -7.40 2.87
C HIS A 28 -11.67 -8.09 2.24
N ARG A 29 -11.79 -9.43 2.36
CA ARG A 29 -12.94 -10.17 1.84
C ARG A 29 -14.24 -9.91 2.60
N CYS A 30 -14.18 -9.73 3.91
CA CYS A 30 -15.38 -9.54 4.74
C CYS A 30 -15.73 -8.07 5.01
N GLU A 31 -14.77 -7.16 4.87
CA GLU A 31 -14.95 -5.74 5.14
C GLU A 31 -15.90 -5.06 4.13
N LYS A 32 -16.58 -4.01 4.59
CA LYS A 32 -17.52 -3.19 3.81
C LYS A 32 -17.17 -1.71 3.85
N ASP A 33 -16.40 -1.28 4.85
CA ASP A 33 -15.94 0.09 4.94
C ASP A 33 -14.94 0.40 3.80
N PRO A 34 -15.23 1.38 2.92
CA PRO A 34 -14.36 1.72 1.79
C PRO A 34 -12.98 2.27 2.19
N GLU A 35 -12.86 2.91 3.35
CA GLU A 35 -11.58 3.40 3.85
C GLU A 35 -10.73 2.25 4.35
N VAL A 36 -11.33 1.31 5.09
CA VAL A 36 -10.64 0.11 5.57
C VAL A 36 -10.22 -0.79 4.42
N LEU A 37 -11.08 -0.98 3.40
CA LEU A 37 -10.73 -1.74 2.19
C LEU A 37 -9.51 -1.14 1.49
N SER A 38 -9.50 0.19 1.27
CA SER A 38 -8.38 0.88 0.63
C SER A 38 -7.09 0.78 1.44
N ALA A 39 -7.18 0.89 2.77
CA ALA A 39 -6.03 0.68 3.64
C ALA A 39 -5.50 -0.75 3.55
N CYS A 40 -6.39 -1.75 3.54
CA CYS A 40 -6.02 -3.16 3.37
C CYS A 40 -5.34 -3.41 2.03
N GLU A 41 -5.88 -2.86 0.93
CA GLU A 41 -5.29 -2.99 -0.41
C GLU A 41 -3.88 -2.41 -0.46
N LYS A 42 -3.68 -1.19 0.05
CA LYS A 42 -2.36 -0.55 0.10
C LYS A 42 -1.36 -1.38 0.91
N LEU A 43 -1.77 -1.90 2.06
CA LEU A 43 -0.90 -2.77 2.87
C LEU A 43 -0.59 -4.09 2.16
N ILE A 44 -1.59 -4.71 1.54
CA ILE A 44 -1.41 -5.95 0.77
C ILE A 44 -0.42 -5.72 -0.37
N GLN A 45 -0.59 -4.65 -1.16
CA GLN A 45 0.32 -4.30 -2.26
C GLN A 45 1.77 -4.20 -1.80
N VAL A 46 2.03 -3.52 -0.68
CA VAL A 46 3.38 -3.40 -0.11
C VAL A 46 3.93 -4.73 0.39
N LEU A 47 3.08 -5.60 0.96
CA LEU A 47 3.52 -6.90 1.48
C LEU A 47 3.74 -7.96 0.39
N ILE A 48 3.06 -7.88 -0.75
CA ILE A 48 3.27 -8.82 -1.86
C ILE A 48 4.32 -8.33 -2.85
N GLY A 49 4.64 -7.04 -2.84
CA GLY A 49 5.67 -6.46 -3.69
C GLY A 49 7.07 -6.96 -3.36
N ASP A 50 7.93 -6.99 -4.38
CA ASP A 50 9.35 -7.32 -4.25
C ASP A 50 10.08 -6.29 -3.39
N GLU A 51 11.14 -6.74 -2.71
CA GLU A 51 11.99 -5.82 -1.95
C GLU A 51 12.84 -4.95 -2.89
N PRO A 52 12.95 -3.65 -2.62
CA PRO A 52 13.75 -2.74 -3.42
C PRO A 52 15.25 -3.01 -3.29
N GLU A 53 16.04 -2.39 -4.17
CA GLU A 53 17.49 -2.55 -4.22
C GLU A 53 18.18 -2.12 -2.90
N PRO A 54 19.38 -2.67 -2.59
CA PRO A 54 20.17 -2.22 -1.44
C PRO A 54 20.38 -0.70 -1.47
N GLY A 55 20.09 -0.03 -0.36
CA GLY A 55 20.11 1.44 -0.26
C GLY A 55 18.76 2.12 -0.48
N MET A 56 17.72 1.37 -0.86
CA MET A 56 16.33 1.85 -1.00
C MET A 56 15.37 1.20 0.01
N GLU A 57 15.90 0.79 1.17
CA GLU A 57 15.19 -0.07 2.12
C GLU A 57 14.10 0.66 2.90
N ASN A 58 14.23 1.98 3.06
CA ASN A 58 13.21 2.86 3.64
C ASN A 58 12.48 3.63 2.53
N LEU A 59 11.24 3.24 2.25
CA LEU A 59 10.41 3.84 1.20
C LEU A 59 10.06 5.31 1.45
N LEU A 60 10.31 5.85 2.64
CA LEU A 60 10.13 7.27 2.96
C LEU A 60 11.37 8.12 2.66
N GLU A 61 12.53 7.50 2.44
CA GLU A 61 13.81 8.19 2.22
C GLU A 61 14.32 8.05 0.78
N VAL A 62 13.60 7.29 -0.07
CA VAL A 62 13.98 7.11 -1.47
C VAL A 62 13.70 8.36 -2.29
N ASN A 63 14.66 8.77 -3.11
CA ASN A 63 14.47 9.85 -4.07
C ASN A 63 13.70 9.33 -5.29
N ILE A 64 12.47 9.80 -5.48
CA ILE A 64 11.61 9.36 -6.59
C ILE A 64 11.92 10.21 -7.83
N PRO A 65 12.26 9.61 -8.98
CA PRO A 65 12.42 10.34 -10.23
C PRO A 65 11.11 11.03 -10.65
N ALA A 66 11.19 12.23 -11.24
CA ALA A 66 10.01 13.04 -11.57
C ALA A 66 8.96 12.32 -12.44
N GLU A 67 9.40 11.52 -13.42
CA GLU A 67 8.50 10.72 -14.28
C GLU A 67 7.73 9.67 -13.47
N VAL A 68 8.38 9.05 -12.49
CA VAL A 68 7.74 8.08 -11.60
C VAL A 68 6.76 8.79 -10.67
N GLU A 69 7.14 9.94 -10.12
CA GLU A 69 6.26 10.74 -9.26
C GLU A 69 5.00 11.18 -10.01
N GLU A 70 5.11 11.62 -11.26
CA GLU A 70 3.96 12.00 -12.08
C GLU A 70 3.01 10.82 -12.33
N ARG A 71 3.55 9.63 -12.63
CA ARG A 71 2.75 8.40 -12.78
C ARG A 71 2.03 8.00 -11.49
N LEU A 72 2.71 8.09 -10.35
CA LEU A 72 2.09 7.79 -9.05
C LEU A 72 0.92 8.76 -8.79
N ARG A 73 1.13 10.06 -9.03
CA ARG A 73 0.09 11.08 -8.89
C ARG A 73 -1.08 10.87 -9.86
N SER A 74 -0.87 10.33 -11.06
CA SER A 74 -1.98 10.01 -11.97
C SER A 74 -2.81 8.84 -11.47
N TRP A 75 -2.19 7.78 -10.99
CA TRP A 75 -2.90 6.64 -10.41
C TRP A 75 -3.70 7.02 -9.17
N ASP A 76 -3.15 7.86 -8.30
CA ASP A 76 -3.88 8.37 -7.12
C ASP A 76 -5.14 9.15 -7.53
N ARG A 77 -5.06 9.95 -8.61
CA ARG A 77 -6.24 10.67 -9.14
C ARG A 77 -7.28 9.73 -9.73
N GLU A 78 -6.86 8.75 -10.53
CA GLU A 78 -7.76 7.76 -11.13
C GLU A 78 -8.50 6.94 -10.07
N GLU A 79 -7.80 6.53 -9.01
CA GLU A 79 -8.39 5.82 -7.88
C GLU A 79 -9.41 6.68 -7.13
N GLU A 80 -9.09 7.96 -6.88
CA GLU A 80 -10.01 8.90 -6.22
C GLU A 80 -11.26 9.17 -7.07
N GLU A 81 -11.10 9.36 -8.39
CA GLU A 81 -12.23 9.50 -9.31
C GLU A 81 -13.11 8.25 -9.34
N ARG A 82 -12.51 7.06 -9.31
CA ARG A 82 -13.24 5.79 -9.25
C ARG A 82 -14.06 5.69 -7.97
N ARG A 83 -13.46 6.03 -6.83
CA ARG A 83 -14.16 6.05 -5.53
C ARG A 83 -15.34 7.03 -5.55
N GLN A 84 -15.15 8.26 -6.03
CA GLN A 84 -16.22 9.26 -6.10
C GLN A 84 -17.39 8.80 -6.99
N ARG A 85 -17.11 8.08 -8.08
CA ARG A 85 -18.15 7.50 -8.94
C ARG A 85 -18.90 6.35 -8.26
N GLU A 86 -18.23 5.54 -7.46
CA GLU A 86 -18.86 4.46 -6.69
C GLU A 86 -19.73 5.01 -5.55
N GLU A 87 -19.30 6.09 -4.88
CA GLU A 87 -20.07 6.77 -3.82
C GLU A 87 -21.29 7.53 -4.34
N ALA A 88 -21.24 8.03 -5.58
CA ALA A 88 -22.34 8.76 -6.22
C ALA A 88 -23.45 7.84 -6.79
N ARG A 89 -23.31 6.52 -6.66
CA ARG A 89 -24.16 5.51 -7.31
C ARG A 89 -25.05 4.77 -6.32
#